data_AF-A0A165S1E0-F1
#
_entry.id   AF-A0A165S1E0-F1
#
_cell.length_a   1.000
_cell.length_b   1.000
_cell.length_c   1.000
_cell.angle_alpha   90.00
_cell.angle_beta   90.00
_cell.angle_gamma   90.00
#
_symmetry.space_group_name_H-M   'P 1'
#
loop_
_entity.id
_entity.type
_entity.pdbx_description
1 polymer ?
#
loop_
_entity_poly.entity_id
_entity_poly.type
_entity_poly.pdbx_seq_one_letter_code
_entity_poly.pdbx_strand_id
1 'polypeptide(L)'
;MVKSEATIDETSDYASIQAAVDVVFYDKYFSSHSHEGKAIAVEASGNVDGLDTTSLLEFLTSDGFSHGLRADMPAGYGRAHFSFDAPSHVFDYLNRGEDVTLTYTIEIDNGSNTPTSTEIKIAIIGRDDMGTVTSDTLIGGDFNDTMLGLQGEDTIDGGKGADFIDGGDGNDTLTGGSSSDTFRFVGVNFGNDVITDFEAGSSIRDLIKFDQTVFADFNAIIEAASENGADTMITLGTSNSVTLKSVSIAELNPDDFQFV
;
A
#
# COMPACT_ATOMS: atom_id res chain seq x y z
N MET A 1 17.14 8.02 26.49
CA MET A 1 15.79 8.60 26.30
C MET A 1 14.91 7.49 25.80
N VAL A 2 13.78 7.23 26.45
CA VAL A 2 12.84 6.21 25.98
C VAL A 2 12.00 6.84 24.88
N LYS A 3 11.79 6.10 23.78
CA LYS A 3 11.09 6.58 22.59
C LYS A 3 9.60 6.66 22.89
N SER A 4 9.05 7.87 22.95
CA SER A 4 7.59 8.14 22.94
C SER A 4 7.07 8.44 21.54
N GLU A 5 7.91 8.25 20.52
CA GLU A 5 7.63 8.59 19.13
C GLU A 5 8.13 7.45 18.23
N ALA A 6 7.34 7.10 17.22
CA ALA A 6 7.70 6.23 16.13
C ALA A 6 7.42 6.92 14.80
N THR A 7 8.29 6.71 13.82
CA THR A 7 8.08 7.09 12.43
C THR A 7 8.10 5.80 11.62
N ILE A 8 7.05 5.58 10.85
CA ILE A 8 6.82 4.38 10.07
C ILE A 8 6.55 4.85 8.64
N ASP A 9 7.18 4.20 7.67
CA ASP A 9 6.76 4.34 6.29
C ASP A 9 5.49 3.50 6.10
N GLU A 10 4.46 4.07 5.48
CA GLU A 10 3.41 3.29 4.81
C GLU A 10 4.15 2.59 3.65
N THR A 11 4.28 1.27 3.68
CA THR A 11 5.13 0.53 2.72
C THR A 11 4.40 -0.61 2.05
N SER A 12 3.12 -0.85 2.37
CA SER A 12 2.39 -1.95 1.75
C SER A 12 0.89 -1.84 1.96
N ASP A 13 0.15 -2.05 0.88
CA ASP A 13 -1.31 -2.18 0.86
C ASP A 13 -1.85 -3.47 1.49
N TYR A 14 -0.99 -4.41 1.92
CA TYR A 14 -1.38 -5.77 2.31
C TYR A 14 -1.11 -6.14 3.78
N ALA A 15 -0.06 -5.59 4.39
CA ALA A 15 0.29 -5.87 5.77
C ALA A 15 -0.07 -4.68 6.66
N SER A 16 -0.51 -4.97 7.88
CA SER A 16 -0.79 -3.90 8.82
C SER A 16 0.48 -3.13 9.17
N ILE A 17 0.33 -1.82 9.36
CA ILE A 17 1.40 -0.91 9.71
C ILE A 17 1.60 -1.01 11.21
N GLN A 18 2.80 -1.45 11.60
CA GLN A 18 3.10 -1.81 12.97
C GLN A 18 4.25 -0.98 13.55
N ALA A 19 4.11 -0.58 14.81
CA ALA A 19 5.21 -0.04 15.61
C ALA A 19 5.08 -0.43 17.07
N ALA A 20 6.21 -0.45 17.78
CA ALA A 20 6.25 -0.68 19.20
C ALA A 20 6.86 0.55 19.91
N VAL A 21 6.16 1.06 20.91
CA VAL A 21 6.53 2.26 21.66
C VAL A 21 6.58 1.94 23.14
N ASP A 22 7.64 2.40 23.81
CA ASP A 22 7.81 2.24 25.25
C ASP A 22 7.59 3.57 25.97
N VAL A 23 6.76 3.57 27.01
CA VAL A 23 6.55 4.73 27.87
C VAL A 23 7.14 4.46 29.25
N VAL A 24 7.92 5.41 29.76
CA VAL A 24 8.39 5.38 31.15
C VAL A 24 7.55 6.30 31.99
N PHE A 25 7.07 5.79 33.12
CA PHE A 25 6.25 6.54 34.05
C PHE A 25 6.71 6.35 35.48
N TYR A 26 6.44 7.35 36.31
CA TYR A 26 6.67 7.25 37.74
C TYR A 26 5.49 6.56 38.40
N ASP A 27 5.78 5.50 39.15
CA ASP A 27 4.81 4.76 39.93
C ASP A 27 5.46 4.25 41.22
N LYS A 28 5.04 4.86 42.33
CA LYS A 28 5.49 4.52 43.67
C LYS A 28 4.96 3.17 44.16
N TYR A 29 3.87 2.67 43.57
CA TYR A 29 3.11 1.50 43.98
C TYR A 29 3.20 0.35 42.96
N PHE A 30 4.14 0.42 42.01
CA PHE A 30 4.23 -0.54 40.89
C PHE A 30 4.29 -2.02 41.30
N SER A 31 4.83 -2.33 42.49
CA SER A 31 4.90 -3.72 42.97
C SER A 31 3.65 -4.20 43.71
N SER A 32 2.64 -3.35 43.91
CA SER A 32 1.52 -3.62 44.81
C SER A 32 0.15 -3.80 44.14
N HIS A 33 0.00 -3.46 42.86
CA HIS A 33 -1.26 -3.56 42.13
C HIS A 33 -1.04 -3.92 40.64
N SER A 34 -2.12 -4.24 39.93
CA SER A 34 -2.09 -4.37 38.46
C SER A 34 -2.00 -2.98 37.82
N HIS A 35 -1.25 -2.86 36.73
CA HIS A 35 -1.16 -1.64 35.93
C HIS A 35 -1.96 -1.84 34.66
N GLU A 36 -2.62 -0.77 34.25
CA GLU A 36 -3.30 -0.68 32.97
C GLU A 36 -2.90 0.63 32.31
N GLY A 37 -2.82 0.61 30.99
CA GLY A 37 -2.51 1.76 30.16
C GLY A 37 -3.42 1.71 28.96
N LYS A 38 -4.03 2.84 28.62
CA LYS A 38 -4.99 2.88 27.51
C LYS A 38 -4.85 4.18 26.74
N ALA A 39 -4.99 4.10 25.43
CA ALA A 39 -5.28 5.28 24.63
C ALA A 39 -6.70 5.76 24.96
N ILE A 40 -6.84 7.03 25.32
CA ILE A 40 -8.14 7.65 25.65
C ILE A 40 -8.58 8.70 24.64
N ALA A 41 -7.64 9.23 23.86
CA ALA A 41 -7.89 10.14 22.77
C ALA A 41 -6.80 10.00 21.72
N VAL A 42 -7.13 10.38 20.48
CA VAL A 42 -6.18 10.47 19.36
C VAL A 42 -6.50 11.72 18.56
N GLU A 43 -5.48 12.52 18.26
CA GLU A 43 -5.55 13.68 17.38
C GLU A 43 -4.65 13.43 16.15
N ALA A 44 -5.16 13.74 14.97
CA ALA A 44 -4.41 13.63 13.71
C ALA A 44 -3.98 15.03 13.23
N SER A 45 -2.77 15.11 12.66
CA SER A 45 -2.22 16.34 12.05
C SER A 45 -1.35 15.98 10.84
N GLY A 46 -1.09 16.93 9.94
CA GLY A 46 -0.45 16.65 8.64
C GLY A 46 -1.50 16.67 7.53
N ASN A 47 -1.36 15.79 6.53
CA ASN A 47 -2.44 15.52 5.59
C ASN A 47 -3.46 14.58 6.25
N VAL A 48 -4.71 15.01 6.36
CA VAL A 48 -5.79 14.25 7.04
C VAL A 48 -7.05 14.13 6.18
N ASP A 49 -7.03 14.63 4.96
CA ASP A 49 -8.24 14.81 4.14
C ASP A 49 -8.87 13.47 3.68
N GLY A 50 -8.13 12.36 3.77
CA GLY A 50 -8.62 11.00 3.49
C GLY A 50 -8.64 10.05 4.69
N LEU A 51 -8.33 10.53 5.90
CA LEU A 51 -8.18 9.66 7.07
C LEU A 51 -9.54 9.17 7.60
N ASP A 52 -9.74 7.84 7.65
CA ASP A 52 -10.84 7.26 8.42
C ASP A 52 -10.53 7.35 9.92
N THR A 53 -11.31 8.15 10.63
CA THR A 53 -11.10 8.42 12.06
C THR A 53 -11.80 7.44 13.00
N THR A 54 -12.60 6.51 12.46
CA THR A 54 -13.55 5.70 13.25
C THR A 54 -12.86 4.73 14.21
N SER A 55 -11.71 4.17 13.82
CA SER A 55 -10.99 3.13 14.59
C SER A 55 -9.59 3.54 15.05
N LEU A 56 -9.21 4.81 14.91
CA LEU A 56 -7.83 5.24 15.20
C LEU A 56 -7.39 4.91 16.63
N LEU A 57 -8.31 5.00 17.60
CA LEU A 57 -8.01 4.70 19.00
C LEU A 57 -7.70 3.21 19.25
N GLU A 58 -8.24 2.32 18.40
CA GLU A 58 -8.11 0.87 18.53
C GLU A 58 -6.77 0.35 18.00
N PHE A 59 -6.11 1.11 17.11
CA PHE A 59 -4.82 0.72 16.55
C PHE A 59 -3.68 0.74 17.58
N LEU A 60 -3.84 1.41 18.72
CA LEU A 60 -2.81 1.44 19.76
C LEU A 60 -3.26 0.68 21.01
N THR A 61 -2.63 -0.46 21.27
CA THR A 61 -2.97 -1.34 22.39
C THR A 61 -1.82 -1.45 23.38
N SER A 62 -2.12 -1.53 24.68
CA SER A 62 -1.12 -1.86 25.69
C SER A 62 -0.98 -3.38 25.81
N ASP A 63 0.23 -3.90 25.75
CA ASP A 63 0.50 -5.34 25.73
C ASP A 63 1.57 -5.77 26.76
N GLY A 64 2.14 -4.83 27.52
CA GLY A 64 3.09 -5.19 28.57
C GLY A 64 3.36 -4.09 29.60
N PHE A 65 3.48 -4.50 30.86
CA PHE A 65 3.96 -3.64 31.94
C PHE A 65 5.15 -4.31 32.63
N SER A 66 6.25 -3.59 32.78
CA SER A 66 7.45 -4.12 33.43
C SER A 66 8.03 -3.16 34.46
N HIS A 67 8.52 -3.73 35.55
CA HIS A 67 9.26 -3.01 36.58
C HIS A 67 10.75 -2.99 36.23
N GLY A 68 11.42 -1.86 36.45
CA GLY A 68 12.85 -1.77 36.30
C GLY A 68 13.59 -2.66 37.31
N LEU A 69 13.98 -3.87 36.91
CA LEU A 69 15.12 -4.59 37.52
C LEU A 69 16.45 -4.30 36.78
N ARG A 70 16.47 -3.26 35.94
CA ARG A 70 17.70 -2.82 35.28
C ARG A 70 18.35 -1.70 36.09
N ALA A 71 19.69 -1.71 36.13
CA ALA A 71 20.51 -0.75 36.87
C ALA A 71 20.40 0.72 36.37
N ASP A 72 19.61 0.97 35.31
CA ASP A 72 19.46 2.25 34.62
C ASP A 72 18.17 3.01 34.97
N MET A 73 17.31 2.49 35.85
CA MET A 73 16.07 3.17 36.29
C MET A 73 16.01 3.35 37.82
N PRO A 74 15.70 4.56 38.32
CA PRO A 74 15.48 4.79 39.76
C PRO A 74 14.30 3.97 40.29
N ALA A 75 14.33 3.64 41.60
CA ALA A 75 13.20 3.00 42.26
C ALA A 75 11.92 3.84 42.12
N GLY A 76 10.81 3.19 41.80
CA GLY A 76 9.52 3.84 41.59
C GLY A 76 9.24 4.27 40.15
N TYR A 77 9.95 3.73 39.15
CA TYR A 77 9.61 3.89 37.73
C TYR A 77 9.18 2.56 37.11
N GLY A 78 8.18 2.62 36.24
CA GLY A 78 7.68 1.51 35.43
C GLY A 78 7.85 1.79 33.94
N ARG A 79 7.75 0.73 33.14
CA ARG A 79 7.66 0.82 31.67
C ARG A 79 6.36 0.16 31.20
N ALA A 80 5.63 0.87 30.35
CA ALA A 80 4.47 0.38 29.63
C ALA A 80 4.85 0.19 28.14
N HIS A 81 4.56 -0.97 27.60
CA HIS A 81 4.73 -1.30 26.18
C HIS A 81 3.40 -1.10 25.46
N PHE A 82 3.48 -0.46 24.30
CA PHE A 82 2.35 -0.23 23.41
C PHE A 82 2.70 -0.72 22.01
N SER A 83 1.77 -1.46 21.43
CA SER A 83 1.81 -1.91 20.04
C SER A 83 0.81 -1.11 19.23
N PHE A 84 1.30 -0.42 18.22
CA PHE A 84 0.53 0.16 17.14
C PHE A 84 0.36 -0.90 16.05
N ASP A 85 -0.87 -1.12 15.60
CA ASP A 85 -1.25 -2.06 14.55
C ASP A 85 -2.48 -1.49 13.82
N ALA A 86 -2.24 -0.89 12.65
CA ALA A 86 -3.30 -0.32 11.81
C ALA A 86 -3.40 -1.12 10.51
N PRO A 87 -4.60 -1.47 10.02
CA PRO A 87 -4.75 -2.01 8.67
C PRO A 87 -4.05 -1.12 7.64
N SER A 88 -3.38 -1.72 6.65
CA SER A 88 -2.69 -1.01 5.56
C SER A 88 -3.57 0.10 4.98
N HIS A 89 -4.80 -0.26 4.62
CA HIS A 89 -5.74 0.60 3.91
C HIS A 89 -6.18 1.90 4.60
N VAL A 90 -5.80 2.12 5.86
CA VAL A 90 -6.16 3.32 6.62
C VAL A 90 -5.42 4.56 6.11
N PHE A 91 -4.23 4.36 5.53
CA PHE A 91 -3.32 5.45 5.17
C PHE A 91 -3.04 5.56 3.66
N ASP A 92 -3.72 4.78 2.82
CA ASP A 92 -3.59 4.78 1.35
C ASP A 92 -3.87 6.14 0.69
N TYR A 93 -4.50 7.07 1.43
CA TYR A 93 -4.72 8.43 0.96
C TYR A 93 -3.46 9.31 0.99
N LEU A 94 -2.38 8.86 1.65
CA LEU A 94 -1.14 9.62 1.76
C LEU A 94 -0.30 9.42 0.50
N ASN A 95 -0.20 10.48 -0.30
CA ASN A 95 0.70 10.46 -1.45
C ASN A 95 2.15 10.33 -0.99
N ARG A 96 3.02 9.94 -1.93
CA ARG A 96 4.46 9.89 -1.70
C ARG A 96 5.01 11.18 -1.07
N GLY A 97 5.53 11.05 0.14
CA GLY A 97 6.15 12.14 0.89
C GLY A 97 5.18 13.05 1.65
N GLU A 98 3.88 12.79 1.59
CA GLU A 98 2.92 13.31 2.56
C GLU A 98 3.01 12.52 3.86
N ASP A 99 2.61 13.16 4.95
CA ASP A 99 2.62 12.54 6.27
C ASP A 99 1.36 12.84 7.06
N VAL A 100 0.97 11.88 7.89
CA VAL A 100 0.06 12.10 9.01
C VAL A 100 0.76 11.73 10.30
N THR A 101 0.58 12.55 11.32
CA THR A 101 1.02 12.27 12.68
C THR A 101 -0.20 12.05 13.56
N LEU A 102 -0.34 10.83 14.08
CA LEU A 102 -1.30 10.47 15.11
C LEU A 102 -0.70 10.71 16.49
N THR A 103 -1.30 11.59 17.26
CA THR A 103 -0.93 11.90 18.65
C THR A 103 -1.94 11.26 19.59
N TYR A 104 -1.54 10.15 20.21
CA TYR A 104 -2.36 9.43 21.18
C TYR A 104 -2.16 9.99 22.58
N THR A 105 -3.24 10.33 23.27
CA THR A 105 -3.24 10.60 24.71
C THR A 105 -3.43 9.29 25.46
N ILE A 106 -2.44 8.93 26.28
CA ILE A 106 -2.43 7.71 27.08
C ILE A 106 -2.75 8.05 28.53
N GLU A 107 -3.62 7.28 29.17
CA GLU A 107 -3.74 7.22 30.63
C GLU A 107 -3.07 5.95 31.15
N ILE A 108 -2.20 6.11 32.14
CA ILE A 108 -1.55 5.00 32.85
C ILE A 108 -1.98 5.05 34.31
N ASP A 109 -2.52 3.94 34.81
CA ASP A 109 -2.78 3.78 36.23
C ASP A 109 -1.44 3.70 36.99
N ASN A 110 -1.28 4.59 37.97
CA ASN A 110 -0.11 4.70 38.84
C ASN A 110 -0.45 4.35 40.31
N GLY A 111 -1.59 3.69 40.54
CA GLY A 111 -2.09 3.29 41.85
C GLY A 111 -2.54 4.44 42.76
N SER A 112 -2.61 5.69 42.28
CA SER A 112 -2.91 6.87 43.10
C SER A 112 -4.38 7.33 43.07
N ASN A 113 -5.29 6.56 42.44
CA ASN A 113 -6.65 7.00 42.06
C ASN A 113 -6.67 8.21 41.10
N THR A 114 -5.51 8.67 40.63
CA THR A 114 -5.35 9.74 39.65
C THR A 114 -4.32 9.27 38.61
N PRO A 115 -4.79 8.67 37.50
CA PRO A 115 -3.91 8.22 36.43
C PRO A 115 -2.98 9.33 35.95
N THR A 116 -1.78 8.94 35.48
CA THR A 116 -0.88 9.87 34.81
C THR A 116 -1.15 9.87 33.32
N SER A 117 -1.11 11.03 32.69
CA SER A 117 -1.29 11.17 31.25
C SER A 117 0.01 11.51 30.54
N THR A 118 0.20 10.95 29.34
CA THR A 118 1.33 11.21 28.44
C THR A 118 0.89 11.04 26.99
N GLU A 119 1.75 11.43 26.05
CA GLU A 119 1.51 11.26 24.63
C GLU A 119 2.40 10.18 24.00
N ILE A 120 1.88 9.50 22.98
CA ILE A 120 2.63 8.70 22.00
C ILE A 120 2.35 9.30 20.63
N LYS A 121 3.40 9.54 19.84
CA LYS A 121 3.25 10.00 18.45
C LYS A 121 3.65 8.90 17.46
N ILE A 122 2.76 8.63 16.51
CA ILE A 122 3.02 7.77 15.36
C ILE A 122 2.96 8.64 14.12
N ALA A 123 4.10 8.87 13.48
CA ALA A 123 4.17 9.52 12.18
C ALA A 123 4.16 8.45 11.10
N ILE A 124 3.18 8.50 10.20
CA ILE A 124 3.06 7.66 9.02
C ILE A 124 3.41 8.52 7.81
N ILE A 125 4.36 8.06 6.99
CA ILE A 125 4.79 8.73 5.76
C ILE A 125 4.27 7.92 4.57
N GLY A 126 3.48 8.54 3.70
CA GLY A 126 2.94 7.92 2.49
C GLY A 126 4.05 7.55 1.49
N ARG A 127 3.94 6.35 0.91
CA ARG A 127 4.83 5.88 -0.16
C ARG A 127 4.09 5.26 -1.37
N ASP A 128 2.78 4.98 -1.29
CA ASP A 128 2.00 4.33 -2.36
C ASP A 128 1.08 5.30 -3.13
N ASP A 129 0.80 4.94 -4.39
CA ASP A 129 0.58 5.78 -5.57
C ASP A 129 -0.77 5.46 -6.27
N MET A 130 -1.89 6.04 -5.80
CA MET A 130 -3.05 6.22 -6.70
C MET A 130 -2.68 7.26 -7.77
N GLY A 131 -2.84 6.91 -9.05
CA GLY A 131 -2.70 7.85 -10.16
C GLY A 131 -3.69 9.01 -10.06
N THR A 132 -3.39 10.09 -10.75
CA THR A 132 -4.14 11.35 -10.80
C THR A 132 -4.73 11.56 -12.21
N VAL A 133 -5.38 12.69 -12.48
CA VAL A 133 -5.89 12.99 -13.84
C VAL A 133 -4.83 13.62 -14.77
N THR A 134 -3.56 13.41 -14.46
CA THR A 134 -2.40 13.91 -15.22
C THR A 134 -1.37 12.82 -15.36
N SER A 135 -0.43 12.95 -16.31
CA SER A 135 0.69 12.03 -16.47
C SER A 135 1.47 11.81 -15.17
N ASP A 136 1.50 10.57 -14.70
CA ASP A 136 2.12 10.15 -13.46
C ASP A 136 3.23 9.11 -13.67
N THR A 137 4.01 8.90 -12.61
CA THR A 137 4.98 7.80 -12.53
C THR A 137 4.71 7.03 -11.25
N LEU A 138 4.13 5.85 -11.39
CA LEU A 138 3.74 4.96 -10.30
C LEU A 138 4.78 3.83 -10.21
N ILE A 139 5.34 3.59 -9.01
CA ILE A 139 6.37 2.56 -8.83
C ILE A 139 6.04 1.71 -7.61
N GLY A 140 5.67 0.46 -7.88
CA GLY A 140 5.37 -0.59 -6.93
C GLY A 140 6.60 -1.13 -6.19
N GLY A 141 6.33 -2.02 -5.25
CA GLY A 141 7.24 -2.48 -4.23
C GLY A 141 7.75 -3.90 -4.44
N ASP A 142 7.90 -4.61 -3.32
CA ASP A 142 8.35 -6.01 -3.29
C ASP A 142 7.16 -6.99 -3.08
N PHE A 143 5.94 -6.46 -3.03
CA PHE A 143 4.70 -7.19 -2.77
C PHE A 143 3.75 -7.04 -3.95
N ASN A 144 2.73 -7.89 -4.00
CA ASN A 144 1.62 -7.68 -4.93
C ASN A 144 1.08 -6.26 -4.74
N ASP A 145 0.83 -5.50 -5.79
CA ASP A 145 0.31 -4.14 -5.72
C ASP A 145 -0.95 -3.96 -6.58
N THR A 146 -1.74 -2.91 -6.34
CA THR A 146 -2.85 -2.50 -7.22
C THR A 146 -2.60 -1.09 -7.73
N MET A 147 -2.15 -0.98 -8.97
CA MET A 147 -1.71 0.27 -9.58
C MET A 147 -2.74 0.80 -10.57
N LEU A 148 -3.21 2.03 -10.38
CA LEU A 148 -4.24 2.66 -11.20
C LEU A 148 -3.75 4.03 -11.71
N GLY A 149 -3.43 4.16 -13.00
CA GLY A 149 -2.94 5.41 -13.61
C GLY A 149 -4.01 6.51 -13.77
N LEU A 150 -5.27 6.10 -14.00
CA LEU A 150 -6.45 6.96 -14.19
C LEU A 150 -6.50 7.72 -15.53
N GLN A 151 -6.11 8.99 -15.61
CA GLN A 151 -6.10 9.74 -16.87
C GLN A 151 -4.73 10.37 -17.03
N GLY A 152 -4.09 10.20 -18.16
CA GLY A 152 -2.74 10.73 -18.33
C GLY A 152 -1.93 9.89 -19.28
N GLU A 153 -0.72 10.34 -19.60
CA GLU A 153 0.28 9.43 -20.19
C GLU A 153 1.15 8.96 -19.03
N ASP A 154 0.85 7.78 -18.50
CA ASP A 154 1.40 7.29 -17.25
C ASP A 154 2.56 6.31 -17.47
N THR A 155 3.47 6.25 -16.50
CA THR A 155 4.51 5.22 -16.44
C THR A 155 4.32 4.41 -15.16
N ILE A 156 3.97 3.14 -15.29
CA ILE A 156 3.67 2.24 -14.18
C ILE A 156 4.67 1.08 -14.16
N ASP A 157 5.30 0.83 -13.01
CA ASP A 157 6.21 -0.30 -12.78
C ASP A 157 5.77 -1.03 -11.50
N GLY A 158 5.27 -2.27 -11.62
CA GLY A 158 4.79 -3.10 -10.50
C GLY A 158 5.88 -3.58 -9.55
N GLY A 159 7.14 -3.66 -9.99
CA GLY A 159 8.24 -4.09 -9.14
C GLY A 159 8.30 -5.60 -8.94
N LYS A 160 8.17 -6.10 -7.70
CA LYS A 160 8.05 -7.54 -7.44
C LYS A 160 6.71 -7.81 -6.80
N GLY A 161 6.09 -8.92 -7.15
CA GLY A 161 4.76 -9.22 -6.67
C GLY A 161 3.97 -9.84 -7.80
N ALA A 162 2.76 -10.30 -7.49
CA ALA A 162 1.74 -10.54 -8.51
C ALA A 162 0.82 -9.32 -8.54
N ASP A 163 1.12 -8.41 -9.46
CA ASP A 163 0.59 -7.04 -9.46
C ASP A 163 -0.66 -6.93 -10.32
N PHE A 164 -1.49 -5.95 -10.02
CA PHE A 164 -2.65 -5.59 -10.81
C PHE A 164 -2.48 -4.17 -11.32
N ILE A 165 -2.36 -4.01 -12.64
CA ILE A 165 -2.02 -2.75 -13.28
C ILE A 165 -3.15 -2.34 -14.23
N ASP A 166 -3.70 -1.14 -14.05
CA ASP A 166 -4.67 -0.50 -14.93
C ASP A 166 -4.13 0.90 -15.29
N GLY A 167 -3.68 1.09 -16.53
CA GLY A 167 -3.17 2.38 -17.00
C GLY A 167 -4.22 3.47 -16.97
N GLY A 168 -5.48 3.12 -17.25
CA GLY A 168 -6.58 4.07 -17.38
C GLY A 168 -6.66 4.65 -18.79
N ASP A 169 -7.09 5.91 -18.92
CA ASP A 169 -7.22 6.63 -20.18
C ASP A 169 -5.88 7.32 -20.54
N GLY A 170 -5.27 6.97 -21.68
CA GLY A 170 -4.19 7.76 -22.25
C GLY A 170 -3.21 6.99 -23.10
N ASN A 171 -1.90 7.22 -22.94
CA ASN A 171 -0.92 6.38 -23.64
C ASN A 171 0.13 5.99 -22.60
N ASP A 172 -0.03 4.80 -22.06
CA ASP A 172 0.67 4.40 -20.85
C ASP A 172 1.82 3.44 -21.16
N THR A 173 2.84 3.49 -20.32
CA THR A 173 3.94 2.51 -20.31
C THR A 173 3.84 1.67 -19.04
N LEU A 174 3.53 0.39 -19.21
CA LEU A 174 3.22 -0.55 -18.13
C LEU A 174 4.32 -1.61 -18.04
N THR A 175 4.82 -1.86 -16.84
CA THR A 175 5.83 -2.89 -16.52
C THR A 175 5.31 -3.70 -15.35
N GLY A 176 5.15 -5.00 -15.52
CA GLY A 176 4.66 -5.89 -14.44
C GLY A 176 5.74 -6.15 -13.40
N GLY A 177 6.98 -6.32 -13.87
CA GLY A 177 8.12 -6.60 -13.04
C GLY A 177 8.29 -8.10 -12.84
N SER A 178 8.22 -8.57 -11.61
CA SER A 178 8.46 -9.99 -11.29
C SER A 178 7.31 -10.62 -10.53
N SER A 179 6.45 -11.35 -11.23
CA SER A 179 5.96 -12.70 -10.92
C SER A 179 4.90 -13.06 -11.95
N SER A 180 3.64 -12.86 -11.65
CA SER A 180 2.51 -13.16 -12.53
C SER A 180 1.55 -12.00 -12.40
N ASP A 181 1.67 -11.07 -13.33
CA ASP A 181 1.04 -9.77 -13.22
C ASP A 181 -0.22 -9.70 -14.07
N THR A 182 -1.17 -8.85 -13.69
CA THR A 182 -2.43 -8.67 -14.40
C THR A 182 -2.54 -7.26 -14.94
N PHE A 183 -2.50 -7.13 -16.26
CA PHE A 183 -2.73 -5.86 -16.95
C PHE A 183 -4.20 -5.77 -17.36
N ARG A 184 -4.90 -4.74 -16.90
CA ARG A 184 -6.32 -4.57 -17.17
C ARG A 184 -6.55 -3.43 -18.16
N PHE A 185 -7.44 -3.70 -19.12
CA PHE A 185 -7.94 -2.70 -20.06
C PHE A 185 -9.47 -2.70 -20.08
N VAL A 186 -10.07 -1.53 -19.89
CA VAL A 186 -11.53 -1.34 -19.84
C VAL A 186 -11.95 -0.22 -20.79
N GLY A 187 -13.09 -0.41 -21.45
CA GLY A 187 -13.66 0.60 -22.33
C GLY A 187 -12.84 0.83 -23.60
N VAL A 188 -13.04 1.99 -24.23
CA VAL A 188 -12.52 2.28 -25.57
C VAL A 188 -11.63 3.52 -25.61
N ASN A 189 -11.18 3.99 -24.45
CA ASN A 189 -10.40 5.23 -24.31
C ASN A 189 -9.05 5.02 -23.63
N PHE A 190 -8.65 3.77 -23.38
CA PHE A 190 -7.35 3.47 -22.78
C PHE A 190 -6.17 3.91 -23.66
N GLY A 191 -6.41 4.14 -24.95
CA GLY A 191 -5.44 4.68 -25.90
C GLY A 191 -4.32 3.69 -26.25
N ASN A 192 -3.09 4.16 -26.43
CA ASN A 192 -2.02 3.38 -27.06
C ASN A 192 -0.93 3.00 -26.07
N ASP A 193 -1.16 1.87 -25.40
CA ASP A 193 -0.35 1.45 -24.27
C ASP A 193 0.74 0.47 -24.69
N VAL A 194 1.80 0.45 -23.89
CA VAL A 194 2.97 -0.40 -24.09
C VAL A 194 3.20 -1.22 -22.82
N ILE A 195 3.08 -2.54 -22.91
CA ILE A 195 3.51 -3.46 -21.86
C ILE A 195 4.95 -3.88 -22.18
N THR A 196 5.88 -3.60 -21.26
CA THR A 196 7.31 -3.68 -21.56
C THR A 196 7.94 -5.06 -21.35
N ASP A 197 7.29 -5.93 -20.56
CA ASP A 197 7.88 -7.17 -20.05
C ASP A 197 6.92 -8.37 -20.01
N PHE A 198 5.81 -8.31 -20.75
CA PHE A 198 4.78 -9.35 -20.76
C PHE A 198 5.33 -10.78 -20.99
N GLU A 199 5.14 -11.69 -20.03
CA GLU A 199 5.55 -13.09 -20.11
C GLU A 199 4.45 -14.01 -20.69
N ALA A 200 4.35 -14.08 -22.02
CA ALA A 200 3.41 -14.98 -22.71
C ALA A 200 3.75 -16.47 -22.55
N GLY A 201 2.77 -17.31 -22.22
CA GLY A 201 2.90 -18.77 -22.24
C GLY A 201 3.86 -19.40 -21.22
N SER A 202 4.46 -18.61 -20.31
CA SER A 202 5.46 -18.99 -19.29
C SER A 202 4.88 -19.89 -18.16
N SER A 203 5.64 -20.23 -17.12
CA SER A 203 5.07 -20.87 -15.90
C SER A 203 4.70 -19.85 -14.81
N ILE A 204 5.24 -18.64 -14.94
CA ILE A 204 4.92 -17.42 -14.19
C ILE A 204 4.34 -16.52 -15.27
N ARG A 205 3.03 -16.58 -15.44
CA ARG A 205 2.34 -15.96 -16.58
C ARG A 205 1.74 -14.66 -16.16
N ASP A 206 1.97 -13.66 -16.99
CA ASP A 206 1.17 -12.46 -16.95
C ASP A 206 -0.17 -12.73 -17.61
N LEU A 207 -1.15 -11.91 -17.23
CA LEU A 207 -2.52 -12.00 -17.70
C LEU A 207 -2.95 -10.65 -18.22
N ILE A 208 -3.41 -10.60 -19.46
CA ILE A 208 -4.11 -9.42 -19.97
C ILE A 208 -5.60 -9.63 -19.79
N LYS A 209 -6.22 -8.74 -19.02
CA LYS A 209 -7.64 -8.75 -18.72
C LYS A 209 -8.35 -7.67 -19.50
N PHE A 210 -9.11 -8.11 -20.51
CA PHE A 210 -10.00 -7.25 -21.28
C PHE A 210 -11.41 -7.34 -20.72
N ASP A 211 -12.08 -6.19 -20.57
CA ASP A 211 -13.55 -6.18 -20.47
C ASP A 211 -14.16 -6.69 -21.79
N GLN A 212 -15.27 -7.42 -21.74
CA GLN A 212 -15.95 -7.98 -22.92
C GLN A 212 -16.40 -6.91 -23.93
N THR A 213 -16.49 -5.66 -23.50
CA THR A 213 -16.73 -4.50 -24.38
C THR A 213 -15.51 -4.12 -25.22
N VAL A 214 -14.31 -4.58 -24.85
CA VAL A 214 -13.04 -4.34 -25.53
C VAL A 214 -12.77 -5.43 -26.56
N PHE A 215 -12.66 -6.67 -26.11
CA PHE A 215 -12.52 -7.86 -26.95
C PHE A 215 -13.48 -8.95 -26.48
N ALA A 216 -14.11 -9.64 -27.43
CA ALA A 216 -15.07 -10.69 -27.11
C ALA A 216 -14.38 -12.00 -26.69
N ASP A 217 -13.28 -12.35 -27.35
CA ASP A 217 -12.53 -13.57 -27.12
C ASP A 217 -11.11 -13.49 -27.71
N PHE A 218 -10.34 -14.56 -27.52
CA PHE A 218 -8.97 -14.67 -28.01
C PHE A 218 -8.85 -14.63 -29.54
N ASN A 219 -9.84 -15.13 -30.30
CA ASN A 219 -9.78 -15.05 -31.76
C ASN A 219 -9.87 -13.61 -32.23
N ALA A 220 -10.71 -12.80 -31.58
CA ALA A 220 -10.80 -11.37 -31.86
C ALA A 220 -9.46 -10.64 -31.59
N ILE A 221 -8.70 -11.06 -30.58
CA ILE A 221 -7.35 -10.56 -30.33
C ILE A 221 -6.40 -10.93 -31.47
N ILE A 222 -6.37 -12.20 -31.87
CA ILE A 222 -5.46 -12.67 -32.93
C ILE A 222 -5.78 -12.02 -34.29
N GLU A 223 -7.06 -11.76 -34.58
CA GLU A 223 -7.46 -11.02 -35.79
C GLU A 223 -7.02 -9.54 -35.75
N ALA A 224 -6.95 -8.95 -34.55
CA ALA A 224 -6.53 -7.57 -34.30
C ALA A 224 -5.01 -7.40 -34.13
N ALA A 225 -4.28 -8.49 -33.93
CA ALA A 225 -2.85 -8.48 -33.67
C ALA A 225 -2.02 -8.37 -34.96
N SER A 226 -0.93 -7.60 -34.89
CA SER A 226 0.04 -7.47 -35.97
C SER A 226 1.46 -7.43 -35.41
N GLU A 227 2.42 -7.98 -36.17
CA GLU A 227 3.84 -7.94 -35.82
C GLU A 227 4.44 -6.60 -36.24
N ASN A 228 5.12 -5.93 -35.30
CA ASN A 228 5.91 -4.75 -35.54
C ASN A 228 7.36 -4.98 -35.09
N GLY A 229 8.17 -5.55 -35.99
CA GLY A 229 9.53 -5.96 -35.66
C GLY A 229 9.53 -7.21 -34.79
N ALA A 230 9.84 -7.05 -33.50
CA ALA A 230 9.82 -8.12 -32.50
C ALA A 230 8.66 -7.94 -31.49
N ASP A 231 7.84 -6.91 -31.66
CA ASP A 231 6.73 -6.59 -30.77
C ASP A 231 5.40 -7.01 -31.42
N THR A 232 4.44 -7.41 -30.59
CA THR A 232 3.06 -7.62 -31.02
C THR A 232 2.23 -6.39 -30.71
N MET A 233 1.55 -5.84 -31.71
CA MET A 233 0.61 -4.73 -31.55
C MET A 233 -0.83 -5.22 -31.75
N ILE A 234 -1.63 -5.19 -30.70
CA ILE A 234 -3.06 -5.53 -30.70
C ILE A 234 -3.84 -4.23 -30.89
N THR A 235 -4.48 -4.04 -32.04
CA THR A 235 -5.16 -2.77 -32.38
C THR A 235 -6.66 -2.84 -32.12
N LEU A 236 -7.21 -1.84 -31.42
CA LEU A 236 -8.64 -1.70 -31.21
C LEU A 236 -9.16 -0.39 -31.80
N GLY A 237 -9.91 -0.51 -32.90
CA GLY A 237 -10.44 0.65 -33.61
C GLY A 237 -9.33 1.50 -34.22
N THR A 238 -9.48 2.83 -34.17
CA THR A 238 -8.51 3.76 -34.77
C THR A 238 -7.61 4.47 -33.76
N SER A 239 -7.91 4.32 -32.47
CA SER A 239 -7.35 5.19 -31.43
C SER A 239 -6.70 4.43 -30.29
N ASN A 240 -6.91 3.12 -30.20
CA ASN A 240 -6.38 2.32 -29.11
C ASN A 240 -5.54 1.16 -29.61
N SER A 241 -4.52 0.84 -28.85
CA SER A 241 -3.69 -0.35 -29.07
C SER A 241 -3.01 -0.77 -27.77
N VAL A 242 -2.69 -2.06 -27.69
CA VAL A 242 -1.77 -2.59 -26.67
C VAL A 242 -0.58 -3.17 -27.42
N THR A 243 0.61 -2.64 -27.12
CA THR A 243 1.87 -3.14 -27.68
C THR A 243 2.59 -3.99 -26.63
N LEU A 244 2.83 -5.25 -26.97
CA LEU A 244 3.61 -6.19 -26.15
C LEU A 244 5.05 -6.21 -26.65
N LYS A 245 5.96 -5.67 -25.85
CA LYS A 245 7.37 -5.54 -26.22
C LYS A 245 8.06 -6.89 -26.23
N SER A 246 8.77 -7.18 -27.31
CA SER A 246 9.55 -8.42 -27.48
C SER A 246 8.73 -9.72 -27.35
N VAL A 247 7.42 -9.64 -27.59
CA VAL A 247 6.50 -10.79 -27.64
C VAL A 247 5.99 -10.93 -29.05
N SER A 248 6.12 -12.12 -29.63
CA SER A 248 5.56 -12.45 -30.94
C SER A 248 4.14 -13.01 -30.82
N ILE A 249 3.32 -12.84 -31.86
CA ILE A 249 1.95 -13.35 -31.91
C ILE A 249 1.92 -14.87 -31.74
N ALA A 250 2.97 -15.56 -32.18
CA ALA A 250 3.09 -17.01 -32.07
C ALA A 250 3.30 -17.50 -30.63
N GLU A 251 3.70 -16.63 -29.71
CA GLU A 251 3.86 -16.94 -28.29
C GLU A 251 2.55 -16.78 -27.51
N LEU A 252 1.59 -16.02 -28.05
CA LEU A 252 0.30 -15.77 -27.41
C LEU A 252 -0.59 -17.02 -27.39
N ASN A 253 -1.19 -17.27 -26.24
CA ASN A 253 -2.08 -18.39 -25.99
C ASN A 253 -3.43 -17.90 -25.42
N PRO A 254 -4.51 -18.69 -25.56
CA PRO A 254 -5.82 -18.31 -25.02
C PRO A 254 -5.84 -18.06 -23.51
N ASP A 255 -4.92 -18.63 -22.75
CA ASP A 255 -4.82 -18.49 -21.29
C ASP A 255 -3.99 -17.29 -20.83
N ASP A 256 -3.31 -16.60 -21.74
CA ASP A 256 -2.68 -15.30 -21.49
C ASP A 256 -3.73 -14.17 -21.41
N PHE A 257 -5.00 -14.47 -21.71
CA PHE A 257 -6.09 -13.51 -21.78
C PHE A 257 -7.31 -13.92 -20.95
N GLN A 258 -7.88 -12.96 -20.22
CA GLN A 258 -9.17 -13.11 -19.54
C GLN A 258 -10.16 -12.07 -20.08
N PHE A 259 -11.38 -12.53 -20.37
CA PHE A 259 -12.48 -11.68 -20.87
C PHE A 259 -13.58 -11.61 -19.80
N VAL A 260 -13.80 -10.44 -19.20
CA VAL A 260 -14.74 -10.26 -18.07
C VAL A 260 -15.87 -9.29 -18.34
#